data_AF-A0A930KK76-F1
#
_entry.id   AF-A0A930KK76-F1
#
_cell.length_a   1.000
_cell.length_b   1.000
_cell.length_c   1.000
_cell.angle_alpha   90.00
_cell.angle_beta   90.00
_cell.angle_gamma   90.00
#
_symmetry.space_group_name_H-M   'P 1'
#
loop_
_entity.id
_entity.type
_entity.pdbx_description
1 polymer ?
#
loop_
_entity_poly.entity_id
_entity_poly.type
_entity_poly.pdbx_seq_one_letter_code
_entity_poly.pdbx_strand_id
1 'polypeptide(L)'
;MRPKLLLGILISLSFLSLRAADKTGEEPVDLVNPFIGTSNFGTTNPGAVCPNGLMSVVPFNVMGSDLNKYDKDARWWSTPYEYHNVYFTGFSHVNLSGVGCPEVGSLLLMPTMGKLDVDYKNYGSTYNKEVAHPGYYSNHLTKYDIKTEVTATPRTSIARFTFPKGESHVLLNLGEGLTNETGAMVRKVSDTEFEGMKLQGTFCYNPQAVFPIYFVMRISKKPLESGYWKKQRAMTGVEAEWDADNGKYKLYKKYQKELSGDDIGVWMNFDTEANEQVEVQMGVSFVSIANARENLNAEQHGKNFDDIYNAARKQWNDDLSRILVEGGTKTERTIFYTALYHTLIHPNILQDVNGQYPAMESNDIRTIKEGNRYTVFSLWDTYRNVHQLLTLVYPERQRDMIRTMIDMYDEHGWMPKWELFGRETYTMEGDPAIPVITDSWLKGL
;
A
#
# COMPACT_ATOMS: atom_id res chain seq x y z
N MET A 1 -18.09 -27.96 -67.79
CA MET A 1 -18.53 -27.98 -66.38
C MET A 1 -17.73 -26.95 -65.60
N ARG A 2 -18.41 -25.96 -65.00
CA ARG A 2 -17.93 -25.04 -63.95
C ARG A 2 -17.61 -25.81 -62.64
N PRO A 3 -17.06 -25.21 -61.54
CA PRO A 3 -16.09 -24.11 -61.37
C PRO A 3 -15.11 -24.28 -60.15
N LYS A 4 -14.42 -23.16 -59.77
CA LYS A 4 -13.78 -22.76 -58.48
C LYS A 4 -12.26 -23.01 -58.40
N LEU A 5 -11.34 -22.03 -58.52
CA LEU A 5 -11.10 -20.78 -57.77
C LEU A 5 -10.80 -21.01 -56.29
N LEU A 6 -9.53 -20.85 -55.86
CA LEU A 6 -9.20 -20.06 -54.67
C LEU A 6 -7.69 -19.73 -54.57
N LEU A 7 -7.49 -18.42 -54.51
CA LEU A 7 -6.29 -17.64 -54.25
C LEU A 7 -5.97 -17.71 -52.74
N GLY A 8 -4.72 -17.95 -52.35
CA GLY A 8 -4.27 -17.91 -50.96
C GLY A 8 -2.95 -17.14 -50.86
N ILE A 9 -3.05 -15.82 -50.71
CA ILE A 9 -1.92 -14.93 -50.39
C ILE A 9 -1.67 -15.02 -48.88
N LEU A 10 -0.43 -15.34 -48.49
CA LEU A 10 0.05 -15.18 -47.12
C LEU A 10 0.01 -13.69 -46.75
N ILE A 11 -0.80 -13.33 -45.74
CA ILE A 11 -0.66 -12.07 -45.02
C ILE A 11 0.04 -12.40 -43.70
N SER A 12 1.35 -12.22 -43.67
CA SER A 12 2.11 -12.07 -42.44
C SER A 12 1.84 -10.66 -41.87
N LEU A 13 0.87 -10.54 -40.97
CA LEU A 13 0.68 -9.35 -40.15
C LEU A 13 1.75 -9.34 -39.06
N SER A 14 2.90 -8.75 -39.39
CA SER A 14 3.84 -8.26 -38.38
C SER A 14 3.17 -7.10 -37.66
N PHE A 15 2.75 -7.31 -36.41
CA PHE A 15 2.45 -6.23 -35.47
C PHE A 15 3.73 -5.43 -35.22
N LEU A 16 4.02 -4.45 -36.07
CA LEU A 16 4.92 -3.37 -35.70
C LEU A 16 4.19 -2.53 -34.65
N SER A 17 4.64 -2.65 -33.41
CA SER A 17 4.37 -1.66 -32.37
C SER A 17 4.81 -0.29 -32.90
N LEU A 18 3.87 0.59 -33.21
CA LEU A 18 4.18 2.01 -33.40
C LEU A 18 4.59 2.56 -32.04
N ARG A 19 5.89 2.58 -31.76
CA ARG A 19 6.46 3.53 -30.81
C ARG A 19 6.44 4.90 -31.49
N ALA A 20 5.35 5.64 -31.29
CA ALA A 20 5.43 7.09 -31.37
C ALA A 20 6.20 7.56 -30.13
N ALA A 21 7.53 7.48 -30.20
CA ALA A 21 8.38 8.16 -29.25
C ALA A 21 8.23 9.66 -29.52
N ASP A 22 7.80 10.39 -28.51
CA ASP A 22 7.84 11.85 -28.54
C ASP A 22 9.29 12.29 -28.81
N LYS A 23 9.48 13.42 -29.51
CA LYS A 23 10.81 13.84 -30.05
C LYS A 23 11.89 14.08 -28.98
N THR A 24 11.56 13.92 -27.70
CA THR A 24 12.41 14.08 -26.53
C THR A 24 12.85 12.76 -25.88
N GLY A 25 12.26 11.61 -26.25
CA GLY A 25 12.55 10.31 -25.60
C GLY A 25 11.99 10.15 -24.18
N GLU A 26 11.13 11.06 -23.72
CA GLU A 26 10.47 11.03 -22.41
C GLU A 26 9.18 10.20 -22.49
N GLU A 27 9.02 9.20 -21.61
CA GLU A 27 7.82 8.35 -21.59
C GLU A 27 6.73 8.94 -20.67
N PRO A 28 5.44 8.61 -20.86
CA PRO A 28 4.35 9.07 -19.98
C PRO A 28 4.61 8.93 -18.48
N VAL A 29 5.25 7.83 -18.07
CA VAL A 29 5.59 7.59 -16.66
C VAL A 29 6.67 8.55 -16.12
N ASP A 30 7.56 9.08 -16.97
CA ASP A 30 8.59 10.04 -16.57
C ASP A 30 8.03 11.43 -16.28
N LEU A 31 6.80 11.69 -16.74
CA LEU A 31 6.11 12.97 -16.54
C LEU A 31 5.33 13.03 -15.22
N VAL A 32 5.18 11.90 -14.52
CA VAL A 32 4.44 11.85 -13.25
C VAL A 32 5.27 12.41 -12.10
N ASN A 33 4.64 13.25 -11.28
CA ASN A 33 5.20 13.74 -10.02
C ASN A 33 4.30 13.34 -8.84
N PRO A 34 4.60 12.23 -8.12
CA PRO A 34 3.79 11.76 -7.00
C PRO A 34 3.67 12.72 -5.81
N PHE A 35 4.49 13.78 -5.74
CA PHE A 35 4.37 14.78 -4.68
C PHE A 35 3.20 15.76 -4.89
N ILE A 36 2.64 15.86 -6.11
CA ILE A 36 1.49 16.74 -6.35
C ILE A 36 0.28 16.21 -5.57
N GLY A 37 -0.31 17.05 -4.72
CA GLY A 37 -1.47 16.69 -3.86
C GLY A 37 -1.10 16.25 -2.44
N THR A 38 0.20 16.16 -2.12
CA THR A 38 0.69 15.76 -0.77
C THR A 38 0.70 16.90 0.27
N SER A 39 0.17 18.07 -0.10
CA SER A 39 -0.04 19.22 0.79
C SER A 39 -1.38 19.89 0.48
N ASN A 40 -1.73 20.93 1.24
CA ASN A 40 -2.96 21.72 1.05
C ASN A 40 -4.25 20.86 0.99
N PHE A 41 -4.29 19.78 1.78
CA PHE A 41 -5.44 18.87 1.87
C PHE A 41 -5.80 18.16 0.56
N GLY A 42 -4.86 17.99 -0.38
CA GLY A 42 -5.04 17.06 -1.49
C GLY A 42 -5.11 15.60 -1.01
N THR A 43 -4.42 15.28 0.10
CA THR A 43 -4.41 13.96 0.77
C THR A 43 -3.94 12.80 -0.09
N THR A 44 -3.16 13.09 -1.15
CA THR A 44 -2.42 12.05 -1.89
C THR A 44 -1.14 11.68 -1.13
N ASN A 45 -0.40 10.72 -1.64
CA ASN A 45 0.86 10.29 -1.07
C ASN A 45 1.89 9.88 -2.15
N PRO A 46 3.20 10.02 -1.89
CA PRO A 46 4.24 9.79 -2.89
C PRO A 46 4.76 8.33 -2.91
N GLY A 47 4.06 7.42 -2.24
CA GLY A 47 4.57 6.06 -2.02
C GLY A 47 4.60 5.20 -3.27
N ALA A 48 5.31 4.08 -3.16
CA ALA A 48 5.37 3.09 -4.22
C ALA A 48 4.08 2.26 -4.26
N VAL A 49 3.45 2.19 -5.44
CA VAL A 49 2.21 1.43 -5.69
C VAL A 49 2.18 1.03 -7.16
N CYS A 50 1.52 -0.08 -7.51
CA CYS A 50 1.19 -0.43 -8.90
C CYS A 50 -0.20 0.11 -9.29
N PRO A 51 -0.52 0.28 -10.59
CA PRO A 51 -1.88 0.66 -10.98
C PRO A 51 -2.92 -0.28 -10.38
N ASN A 52 -3.89 0.28 -9.66
CA ASN A 52 -4.96 -0.40 -8.94
C ASN A 52 -4.47 -1.56 -8.04
N GLY A 53 -3.22 -1.51 -7.57
CA GLY A 53 -2.62 -2.53 -6.70
C GLY A 53 -3.13 -2.41 -5.26
N LEU A 54 -3.25 -3.53 -4.56
CA LEU A 54 -3.59 -3.59 -3.13
C LEU A 54 -2.48 -2.99 -2.26
N MET A 55 -1.23 -3.34 -2.60
CA MET A 55 -0.07 -2.87 -1.85
C MET A 55 0.33 -1.46 -2.28
N SER A 56 0.44 -0.59 -1.28
CA SER A 56 1.17 0.67 -1.37
C SER A 56 2.13 0.79 -0.18
N VAL A 57 3.33 1.30 -0.44
CA VAL A 57 4.34 1.54 0.60
C VAL A 57 4.66 3.02 0.67
N VAL A 58 4.24 3.66 1.76
CA VAL A 58 4.18 5.11 1.86
C VAL A 58 5.00 5.59 3.05
N PRO A 59 5.86 6.61 2.90
CA PRO A 59 6.51 7.24 4.05
C PRO A 59 5.49 7.77 5.05
N PHE A 60 5.66 7.39 6.33
CA PHE A 60 4.78 7.83 7.42
C PHE A 60 5.46 8.95 8.20
N ASN A 61 5.01 10.20 7.98
CA ASN A 61 5.61 11.39 8.59
C ASN A 61 4.60 12.27 9.34
N VAL A 62 3.44 11.70 9.72
CA VAL A 62 2.32 12.46 10.28
C VAL A 62 2.14 12.25 11.78
N MET A 63 3.16 11.71 12.47
CA MET A 63 3.15 11.60 13.93
C MET A 63 4.57 11.57 14.50
N GLY A 64 4.68 11.65 15.82
CA GLY A 64 5.88 11.27 16.56
C GLY A 64 6.85 12.40 16.88
N SER A 65 6.61 13.63 16.41
CA SER A 65 7.48 14.76 16.73
C SER A 65 6.79 16.11 16.53
N ASP A 66 7.04 17.03 17.47
CA ASP A 66 6.65 18.45 17.36
C ASP A 66 7.43 19.21 16.26
N LEU A 67 8.43 18.57 15.62
CA LEU A 67 9.09 19.11 14.42
C LEU A 67 8.16 19.11 13.20
N ASN A 68 7.15 18.25 13.19
CA ASN A 68 6.18 18.19 12.11
C ASN A 68 5.22 19.37 12.19
N LYS A 69 4.85 19.89 11.03
CA LYS A 69 3.88 20.98 10.89
C LYS A 69 2.47 20.51 11.24
N TYR A 70 2.14 19.28 10.86
CA TYR A 70 0.86 18.65 11.13
C TYR A 70 1.05 17.27 11.76
N ASP A 71 0.27 17.00 12.78
CA ASP A 71 0.20 15.70 13.45
C ASP A 71 -1.21 15.13 13.26
N LYS A 72 -1.29 13.83 12.93
CA LYS A 72 -2.54 13.12 12.64
C LYS A 72 -3.48 13.06 13.84
N ASP A 73 -2.95 13.11 15.07
CA ASP A 73 -3.71 12.97 16.30
C ASP A 73 -4.12 14.34 16.88
N ALA A 74 -3.50 15.43 16.39
CA ALA A 74 -3.81 16.79 16.82
C ALA A 74 -4.97 17.43 16.03
N ARG A 75 -5.41 16.81 14.93
CA ARG A 75 -6.46 17.33 14.05
C ARG A 75 -7.05 16.24 13.16
N TRP A 76 -8.11 16.58 12.44
CA TRP A 76 -8.59 15.74 11.35
C TRP A 76 -7.53 15.56 10.26
N TRP A 77 -7.13 14.31 10.02
CA TRP A 77 -6.06 13.94 9.10
C TRP A 77 -6.33 12.57 8.47
N SER A 78 -6.07 12.41 7.18
CA SER A 78 -6.50 11.21 6.42
C SER A 78 -5.44 10.66 5.45
N THR A 79 -4.21 11.14 5.55
CA THR A 79 -3.08 10.66 4.72
C THR A 79 -1.87 10.34 5.61
N PRO A 80 -1.10 9.28 5.32
CA PRO A 80 0.13 8.95 6.06
C PRO A 80 1.28 9.95 5.83
N TYR A 81 1.15 10.85 4.86
CA TYR A 81 2.23 11.74 4.44
C TYR A 81 1.79 13.21 4.28
N GLU A 82 2.63 14.14 4.73
CA GLU A 82 2.52 15.57 4.44
C GLU A 82 3.86 16.17 4.02
N TYR A 83 3.87 16.91 2.91
CA TYR A 83 5.09 17.42 2.27
C TYR A 83 5.99 18.33 3.14
N HIS A 84 5.41 19.11 4.05
CA HIS A 84 6.12 20.02 4.95
C HIS A 84 6.53 19.36 6.26
N ASN A 85 6.03 18.17 6.57
CA ASN A 85 6.52 17.39 7.70
C ASN A 85 7.93 16.88 7.41
N VAL A 86 8.75 16.80 8.46
CA VAL A 86 10.18 16.54 8.33
C VAL A 86 10.63 15.36 9.19
N TYR A 87 9.75 14.77 9.98
CA TYR A 87 10.03 13.67 10.89
C TYR A 87 9.33 12.39 10.43
N PHE A 88 10.12 11.38 10.09
CA PHE A 88 9.72 10.10 9.54
C PHE A 88 9.73 9.02 10.63
N THR A 89 8.67 8.21 10.66
CA THR A 89 8.44 7.15 11.66
C THR A 89 8.35 5.75 11.07
N GLY A 90 8.62 5.60 9.77
CA GLY A 90 8.66 4.33 9.05
C GLY A 90 7.86 4.35 7.75
N PHE A 91 7.87 3.22 7.06
CA PHE A 91 7.04 2.98 5.88
C PHE A 91 5.78 2.23 6.27
N SER A 92 4.63 2.83 5.99
CA SER A 92 3.32 2.19 6.14
C SER A 92 2.94 1.38 4.91
N HIS A 93 2.22 0.28 5.12
CA HIS A 93 1.77 -0.64 4.10
C HIS A 93 0.24 -0.62 4.00
N VAL A 94 -0.25 -0.61 2.75
CA VAL A 94 -1.66 -0.45 2.39
C VAL A 94 -2.21 0.90 2.88
N ASN A 95 -2.45 1.80 1.93
CA ASN A 95 -2.79 3.20 2.19
C ASN A 95 -3.90 3.66 1.25
N LEU A 96 -4.74 4.56 1.75
CA LEU A 96 -5.70 5.30 0.94
C LEU A 96 -5.07 6.59 0.41
N SER A 97 -5.58 7.09 -0.72
CA SER A 97 -5.14 8.32 -1.37
C SER A 97 -6.34 9.17 -1.77
N GLY A 98 -6.33 10.45 -1.38
CA GLY A 98 -7.40 11.39 -1.74
C GLY A 98 -8.67 11.25 -0.90
N VAL A 99 -8.61 10.54 0.24
CA VAL A 99 -9.79 10.27 1.07
C VAL A 99 -9.98 11.30 2.18
N GLY A 100 -11.24 11.48 2.58
CA GLY A 100 -11.62 12.41 3.63
C GLY A 100 -11.39 11.90 5.05
N CYS A 101 -11.25 10.60 5.30
CA CYS A 101 -11.13 10.05 6.66
C CYS A 101 -9.88 9.15 6.81
N PRO A 102 -9.29 9.08 8.01
CA PRO A 102 -8.18 8.17 8.27
C PRO A 102 -8.64 6.71 8.31
N GLU A 103 -7.82 5.82 7.74
CA GLU A 103 -7.89 4.36 7.88
C GLU A 103 -6.60 3.75 7.32
N VAL A 104 -6.36 2.47 7.62
CA VAL A 104 -5.20 1.69 7.15
C VAL A 104 -3.88 2.36 7.52
N GLY A 105 -2.90 2.40 6.62
CA GLY A 105 -1.63 3.11 6.82
C GLY A 105 -0.90 2.61 8.06
N SER A 106 -0.67 1.30 8.13
CA SER A 106 -0.11 0.63 9.30
C SER A 106 1.05 -0.30 8.93
N LEU A 107 1.48 -1.20 9.81
CA LEU A 107 2.63 -2.09 9.59
C LEU A 107 3.89 -1.26 9.29
N LEU A 108 4.28 -0.40 10.24
CA LEU A 108 5.32 0.60 10.01
C LEU A 108 6.72 -0.04 10.05
N LEU A 109 7.39 -0.06 8.90
CA LEU A 109 8.73 -0.62 8.75
C LEU A 109 9.79 0.49 8.87
N MET A 110 10.72 0.37 9.81
CA MET A 110 11.72 1.41 10.08
C MET A 110 13.13 0.83 10.26
N PRO A 111 14.14 1.29 9.49
CA PRO A 111 15.54 0.98 9.76
C PRO A 111 16.19 2.02 10.70
N THR A 112 17.06 1.59 11.61
CA THR A 112 17.76 2.47 12.57
C THR A 112 19.20 2.04 12.82
N MET A 113 20.01 2.93 13.40
CA MET A 113 21.40 2.68 13.84
C MET A 113 21.57 2.97 15.33
N GLY A 114 22.58 2.35 15.94
CA GLY A 114 23.03 2.63 17.30
C GLY A 114 22.30 1.80 18.34
N LYS A 115 21.97 2.40 19.49
CA LYS A 115 21.27 1.70 20.56
C LYS A 115 19.81 1.46 20.16
N LEU A 116 19.34 0.20 20.28
CA LEU A 116 17.95 -0.17 20.07
C LEU A 116 16.98 0.71 20.89
N ASP A 117 16.06 1.37 20.19
CA ASP A 117 14.91 2.07 20.72
C ASP A 117 13.68 1.71 19.90
N VAL A 118 12.57 1.44 20.59
CA VAL A 118 11.29 1.00 20.00
C VAL A 118 10.17 2.02 20.18
N ASP A 119 10.45 3.15 20.83
CA ASP A 119 9.52 4.27 20.89
C ASP A 119 9.65 5.12 19.62
N TYR A 120 8.57 5.26 18.85
CA TYR A 120 8.55 5.99 17.58
C TYR A 120 8.88 7.48 17.72
N LYS A 121 8.70 8.06 18.92
CA LYS A 121 9.12 9.42 19.23
C LYS A 121 10.63 9.57 19.33
N ASN A 122 11.33 8.47 19.58
CA ASN A 122 12.78 8.44 19.71
C ASN A 122 13.42 7.83 18.47
N TYR A 123 12.93 6.69 17.98
CA TYR A 123 13.53 5.97 16.87
C TYR A 123 13.32 6.68 15.53
N GLY A 124 12.32 7.56 15.40
CA GLY A 124 12.11 8.30 14.17
C GLY A 124 13.30 9.19 13.81
N SER A 125 13.31 9.67 12.58
CA SER A 125 14.42 10.43 12.01
C SER A 125 13.90 11.60 11.20
N THR A 126 14.62 12.72 11.21
CA THR A 126 14.49 13.65 10.09
C THR A 126 15.07 13.03 8.82
N TYR A 127 14.69 13.54 7.65
CA TYR A 127 15.12 12.96 6.38
C TYR A 127 15.31 14.02 5.30
N ASN A 128 16.04 13.66 4.26
CA ASN A 128 16.26 14.49 3.09
C ASN A 128 16.42 13.62 1.82
N LYS A 129 16.74 14.27 0.69
CA LYS A 129 16.99 13.61 -0.61
C LYS A 129 15.83 12.70 -1.04
N GLU A 130 14.60 13.18 -0.89
CA GLU A 130 13.42 12.45 -1.34
C GLU A 130 13.36 12.35 -2.86
N VAL A 131 13.00 11.16 -3.34
CA VAL A 131 12.75 10.86 -4.75
C VAL A 131 11.51 9.97 -4.82
N ALA A 132 10.55 10.31 -5.67
CA ALA A 132 9.35 9.53 -5.90
C ALA A 132 9.06 9.43 -7.40
N HIS A 133 8.76 8.22 -7.85
CA HIS A 133 8.34 7.89 -9.21
C HIS A 133 7.22 6.84 -9.15
N PRO A 134 6.41 6.66 -10.20
CA PRO A 134 5.40 5.60 -10.22
C PRO A 134 6.01 4.22 -9.92
N GLY A 135 5.63 3.64 -8.78
CA GLY A 135 6.16 2.36 -8.30
C GLY A 135 7.45 2.42 -7.47
N TYR A 136 7.95 3.61 -7.11
CA TYR A 136 9.20 3.76 -6.33
C TYR A 136 9.19 4.99 -5.43
N TYR A 137 9.73 4.83 -4.22
CA TYR A 137 10.06 5.94 -3.33
C TYR A 137 11.41 5.72 -2.65
N SER A 138 12.13 6.79 -2.39
CA SER A 138 13.39 6.77 -1.62
C SER A 138 13.55 8.05 -0.81
N ASN A 139 14.18 7.92 0.35
CA ASN A 139 14.68 9.04 1.14
C ASN A 139 16.01 8.67 1.82
N HIS A 140 16.59 9.64 2.51
CA HIS A 140 17.78 9.47 3.32
C HIS A 140 17.51 9.91 4.76
N LEU A 141 17.62 8.99 5.71
CA LEU A 141 17.39 9.22 7.13
C LEU A 141 18.62 9.89 7.75
N THR A 142 18.53 11.18 8.05
CA THR A 142 19.69 11.99 8.48
C THR A 142 20.22 11.60 9.85
N LYS A 143 19.37 11.11 10.76
CA LYS A 143 19.79 10.68 12.10
C LYS A 143 20.70 9.44 12.04
N TYR A 144 20.49 8.58 11.05
CA TYR A 144 21.14 7.27 10.98
C TYR A 144 22.07 7.12 9.77
N ASP A 145 22.11 8.09 8.86
CA ASP A 145 22.85 8.01 7.59
C ASP A 145 22.44 6.79 6.75
N ILE A 146 21.14 6.46 6.73
CA ILE A 146 20.58 5.31 6.01
C ILE A 146 19.86 5.81 4.75
N LYS A 147 20.22 5.25 3.58
CA LYS A 147 19.39 5.38 2.38
C LYS A 147 18.28 4.32 2.43
N THR A 148 17.04 4.75 2.19
CA THR A 148 15.90 3.85 2.09
C THR A 148 15.35 3.87 0.68
N GLU A 149 14.89 2.72 0.20
CA GLU A 149 14.24 2.56 -1.09
C GLU A 149 13.09 1.56 -0.94
N VAL A 150 11.93 1.84 -1.53
CA VAL A 150 10.76 0.94 -1.51
C VAL A 150 10.15 0.84 -2.90
N THR A 151 9.68 -0.36 -3.24
CA THR A 151 8.85 -0.62 -4.43
C THR A 151 7.76 -1.65 -4.09
N ALA A 152 6.80 -1.83 -4.99
CA ALA A 152 5.63 -2.67 -4.78
C ALA A 152 5.29 -3.52 -6.00
N THR A 153 4.65 -4.65 -5.74
CA THR A 153 3.87 -5.45 -6.69
C THR A 153 2.38 -5.24 -6.38
N PRO A 154 1.43 -5.90 -7.08
CA PRO A 154 0.02 -5.76 -6.76
C PRO A 154 -0.37 -6.05 -5.30
N ARG A 155 0.29 -6.98 -4.58
CA ARG A 155 -0.08 -7.39 -3.21
C ARG A 155 1.09 -7.46 -2.22
N THR A 156 2.29 -7.14 -2.68
CA THR A 156 3.51 -7.31 -1.89
C THR A 156 4.45 -6.14 -2.11
N SER A 157 5.41 -5.96 -1.22
CA SER A 157 6.44 -4.93 -1.34
C SER A 157 7.81 -5.45 -1.02
N ILE A 158 8.82 -4.70 -1.46
CA ILE A 158 10.20 -4.89 -1.05
C ILE A 158 10.79 -3.53 -0.68
N ALA A 159 11.42 -3.48 0.48
CA ALA A 159 12.22 -2.35 0.95
C ALA A 159 13.69 -2.74 0.88
N ARG A 160 14.56 -1.81 0.47
CA ARG A 160 16.02 -1.93 0.47
C ARG A 160 16.60 -0.82 1.33
N PHE A 161 17.28 -1.20 2.40
CA PHE A 161 17.93 -0.27 3.32
C PHE A 161 19.44 -0.40 3.16
N THR A 162 20.11 0.71 2.84
CA THR A 162 21.58 0.76 2.74
C THR A 162 22.13 1.40 4.01
N PHE A 163 22.82 0.62 4.83
CA PHE A 163 23.30 1.01 6.14
C PHE A 163 24.77 1.49 6.11
N PRO A 164 25.16 2.40 7.02
CA PRO A 164 26.55 2.60 7.37
C PRO A 164 27.05 1.46 8.26
N LYS A 165 28.35 1.50 8.60
CA LYS A 165 28.96 0.50 9.48
C LYS A 165 28.47 0.65 10.93
N GLY A 166 28.10 -0.45 11.58
CA GLY A 166 27.85 -0.53 13.02
C GLY A 166 26.57 -1.29 13.42
N GLU A 167 26.20 -1.16 14.70
CA GLU A 167 24.96 -1.72 15.25
C GLU A 167 23.75 -1.12 14.54
N SER A 168 22.94 -1.99 13.93
CA SER A 168 21.81 -1.60 13.10
C SER A 168 20.59 -2.45 13.39
N HIS A 169 19.41 -1.88 13.13
CA HIS A 169 18.14 -2.53 13.39
C HIS A 169 17.16 -2.34 12.24
N VAL A 170 16.27 -3.33 12.11
CA VAL A 170 15.01 -3.19 11.38
C VAL A 170 13.88 -3.43 12.37
N LEU A 171 12.90 -2.52 12.37
CA LEU A 171 11.75 -2.51 13.26
C LEU A 171 10.47 -2.66 12.44
N LEU A 172 9.54 -3.49 12.89
CA LEU A 172 8.16 -3.52 12.40
C LEU A 172 7.23 -3.13 13.55
N ASN A 173 6.70 -1.91 13.51
CA ASN A 173 5.75 -1.40 14.49
C ASN A 173 4.32 -1.74 14.06
N LEU A 174 3.63 -2.50 14.91
CA LEU A 174 2.24 -2.91 14.70
C LEU A 174 1.28 -2.12 15.60
N GLY A 175 1.79 -1.35 16.56
CA GLY A 175 0.99 -0.53 17.47
C GLY A 175 0.40 0.70 16.78
N GLU A 176 1.19 1.34 15.93
CA GLU A 176 0.81 2.61 15.33
C GLU A 176 0.26 2.46 13.90
N GLY A 177 -0.47 3.47 13.44
CA GLY A 177 -0.99 3.55 12.08
C GLY A 177 -1.86 4.79 11.88
N LEU A 178 -2.41 4.92 10.68
CA LEU A 178 -3.44 5.92 10.39
C LEU A 178 -4.82 5.47 10.88
N THR A 179 -5.09 4.16 10.87
CA THR A 179 -6.28 3.58 11.50
C THR A 179 -6.38 3.96 12.98
N ASN A 180 -7.63 4.14 13.44
CA ASN A 180 -7.93 4.30 14.86
C ASN A 180 -8.19 2.96 15.56
N GLU A 181 -8.32 1.87 14.79
CA GLU A 181 -8.51 0.54 15.36
C GLU A 181 -7.21 -0.01 15.91
N THR A 182 -7.30 -0.75 17.01
CA THR A 182 -6.14 -1.26 17.73
C THR A 182 -6.17 -2.78 17.84
N GLY A 183 -4.99 -3.35 18.10
CA GLY A 183 -4.84 -4.78 18.29
C GLY A 183 -4.10 -5.43 17.14
N ALA A 184 -3.05 -6.17 17.50
CA ALA A 184 -2.25 -6.93 16.58
C ALA A 184 -1.83 -8.27 17.20
N MET A 185 -1.40 -9.18 16.34
CA MET A 185 -0.75 -10.42 16.70
C MET A 185 0.46 -10.64 15.80
N VAL A 186 1.56 -11.13 16.36
CA VAL A 186 2.77 -11.47 15.61
C VAL A 186 3.44 -12.74 16.13
N ARG A 187 4.04 -13.49 15.19
CA ARG A 187 4.80 -14.70 15.44
C ARG A 187 6.06 -14.74 14.59
N LYS A 188 7.19 -15.09 15.21
CA LYS A 188 8.42 -15.49 14.53
C LYS A 188 8.26 -16.91 14.01
N VAL A 189 8.39 -17.09 12.70
CA VAL A 189 8.28 -18.39 12.02
C VAL A 189 9.64 -19.03 11.85
N SER A 190 10.65 -18.21 11.51
CA SER A 190 12.04 -18.62 11.38
C SER A 190 12.96 -17.45 11.72
N ASP A 191 14.27 -17.62 11.61
CA ASP A 191 15.23 -16.54 11.85
C ASP A 191 15.06 -15.33 10.94
N THR A 192 14.43 -15.50 9.77
CA THR A 192 14.27 -14.46 8.75
C THR A 192 12.82 -14.26 8.33
N GLU A 193 11.85 -14.81 9.07
CA GLU A 193 10.43 -14.71 8.72
C GLU A 193 9.55 -14.48 9.95
N PHE A 194 8.69 -13.47 9.84
CA PHE A 194 7.67 -13.11 10.81
C PHE A 194 6.32 -13.03 10.09
N GLU A 195 5.26 -13.34 10.81
CA GLU A 195 3.91 -13.25 10.28
C GLU A 195 2.93 -12.81 11.36
N GLY A 196 1.78 -12.31 10.95
CA GLY A 196 0.82 -11.81 11.92
C GLY A 196 -0.40 -11.17 11.29
N MET A 197 -1.10 -10.40 12.11
CA MET A 197 -2.22 -9.58 11.70
C MET A 197 -2.29 -8.29 12.51
N LYS A 198 -3.00 -7.30 11.96
CA LYS A 198 -3.40 -6.08 12.64
C LYS A 198 -4.87 -5.81 12.34
N LEU A 199 -5.63 -5.40 13.34
CA LEU A 199 -6.98 -4.89 13.14
C LEU A 199 -6.94 -3.50 12.52
N GLN A 200 -7.84 -3.29 11.56
CA GLN A 200 -8.12 -2.02 10.89
C GLN A 200 -9.62 -1.80 10.97
N GLY A 201 -10.06 -0.59 10.70
CA GLY A 201 -11.48 -0.26 10.71
C GLY A 201 -11.76 1.06 11.38
N THR A 202 -13.06 1.35 11.44
CA THR A 202 -13.58 2.63 11.91
C THR A 202 -13.37 3.81 10.94
N PHE A 203 -13.15 3.54 9.64
CA PHE A 203 -13.18 4.57 8.60
C PHE A 203 -14.42 5.47 8.73
N CYS A 204 -14.18 6.78 8.70
CA CYS A 204 -15.19 7.81 8.99
C CYS A 204 -16.00 7.56 10.27
N TYR A 205 -15.38 6.96 11.29
CA TYR A 205 -15.96 6.67 12.60
C TYR A 205 -17.18 5.75 12.55
N ASN A 206 -17.27 4.85 11.56
CA ASN A 206 -18.21 3.74 11.59
C ASN A 206 -17.63 2.60 12.46
N PRO A 207 -18.02 2.49 13.75
CA PRO A 207 -17.25 1.75 14.74
C PRO A 207 -17.37 0.22 14.61
N GLN A 208 -18.22 -0.28 13.72
CA GLN A 208 -18.43 -1.72 13.53
C GLN A 208 -17.88 -2.23 12.19
N ALA A 209 -17.41 -1.33 11.32
CA ALA A 209 -16.71 -1.67 10.10
C ALA A 209 -15.24 -1.97 10.42
N VAL A 210 -14.99 -3.13 11.00
CA VAL A 210 -13.68 -3.61 11.44
C VAL A 210 -13.27 -4.86 10.66
N PHE A 211 -12.01 -4.93 10.26
CA PHE A 211 -11.46 -6.02 9.46
C PHE A 211 -9.96 -6.22 9.73
N PRO A 212 -9.44 -7.45 9.63
CA PRO A 212 -8.01 -7.71 9.79
C PRO A 212 -7.25 -7.48 8.47
N ILE A 213 -6.01 -6.99 8.58
CA ILE A 213 -4.98 -7.20 7.57
C ILE A 213 -3.99 -8.25 8.09
N TYR A 214 -3.74 -9.28 7.30
CA TYR A 214 -2.74 -10.32 7.56
C TYR A 214 -1.45 -10.00 6.81
N PHE A 215 -0.30 -10.33 7.41
CA PHE A 215 0.99 -10.07 6.78
C PHE A 215 2.00 -11.20 6.97
N VAL A 216 2.96 -11.27 6.04
CA VAL A 216 4.21 -12.04 6.15
C VAL A 216 5.38 -11.13 5.78
N MET A 217 6.36 -11.05 6.66
CA MET A 217 7.60 -10.30 6.48
C MET A 217 8.78 -11.27 6.38
N ARG A 218 9.62 -11.11 5.33
CA ARG A 218 10.89 -11.82 5.15
C ARG A 218 12.06 -10.86 5.08
N ILE A 219 13.19 -11.26 5.62
CA ILE A 219 14.41 -10.45 5.63
C ILE A 219 15.52 -11.22 4.95
N SER A 220 16.23 -10.55 4.03
CA SER A 220 17.31 -11.13 3.22
C SER A 220 18.53 -11.58 4.03
N LYS A 221 18.81 -10.90 5.16
CA LYS A 221 19.91 -11.20 6.08
C LYS A 221 19.38 -11.82 7.37
N LYS A 222 20.04 -12.88 7.85
CA LYS A 222 19.76 -13.44 9.18
C LYS A 222 20.20 -12.43 10.28
N PRO A 223 19.29 -11.98 11.16
CA PRO A 223 19.63 -11.12 12.28
C PRO A 223 20.50 -11.85 13.31
N LEU A 224 21.35 -11.10 14.00
CA LEU A 224 22.15 -11.59 15.14
C LEU A 224 21.25 -11.96 16.32
N GLU A 225 20.26 -11.10 16.58
CA GLU A 225 19.23 -11.30 17.59
C GLU A 225 17.92 -10.69 17.08
N SER A 226 16.80 -11.28 17.46
CA SER A 226 15.48 -10.74 17.13
C SER A 226 14.52 -11.01 18.28
N GLY A 227 13.54 -10.15 18.46
CA GLY A 227 12.49 -10.37 19.46
C GLY A 227 11.33 -9.42 19.26
N TYR A 228 10.53 -9.31 20.32
CA TYR A 228 9.35 -8.45 20.29
C TYR A 228 9.50 -7.28 21.26
N TRP A 229 8.63 -6.28 21.09
CA TRP A 229 8.30 -5.36 22.16
C TRP A 229 6.79 -5.34 22.42
N LYS A 230 6.40 -4.93 23.64
CA LYS A 230 5.02 -4.58 23.98
C LYS A 230 5.01 -3.46 25.00
N LYS A 231 4.21 -2.41 24.76
CA LYS A 231 3.95 -1.39 25.77
C LYS A 231 3.15 -1.98 26.91
N GLN A 232 3.70 -1.92 28.12
CA GLN A 232 2.98 -2.34 29.30
C GLN A 232 2.02 -1.23 29.72
N ARG A 233 0.84 -1.64 30.20
CA ARG A 233 -0.14 -0.71 30.76
C ARG A 233 0.51 0.10 31.90
N ALA A 234 0.10 1.35 32.03
CA ALA A 234 0.40 2.11 33.23
C ALA A 234 -0.34 1.49 34.43
N MET A 235 0.40 1.23 35.50
CA MET A 235 -0.08 0.71 36.77
C MET A 235 -0.04 1.82 37.83
N THR A 236 -0.82 1.64 38.89
CA THR A 236 -0.95 2.61 39.98
C THR A 236 -0.67 1.96 41.34
N GLY A 237 -0.31 2.77 42.33
CA GLY A 237 0.00 2.30 43.68
C GLY A 237 1.30 1.49 43.78
N VAL A 238 1.39 0.60 44.76
CA VAL A 238 2.62 -0.16 45.05
C VAL A 238 3.06 -1.11 43.92
N GLU A 239 2.12 -1.60 43.11
CA GLU A 239 2.43 -2.45 41.94
C GLU A 239 3.34 -1.71 40.94
N ALA A 240 3.11 -0.40 40.77
CA ALA A 240 3.89 0.47 39.89
C ALA A 240 5.36 0.59 40.30
N GLU A 241 5.68 0.40 41.58
CA GLU A 241 7.05 0.51 42.12
C GLU A 241 7.87 -0.77 41.88
N TRP A 242 7.21 -1.93 41.73
CA TRP A 242 7.87 -3.23 41.62
C TRP A 242 8.04 -3.72 40.18
N ASP A 243 7.26 -3.20 39.24
CA ASP A 243 7.41 -3.52 37.82
C ASP A 243 8.26 -2.46 37.10
N ALA A 244 9.48 -2.85 36.70
CA ALA A 244 10.41 -1.98 35.98
C ALA A 244 9.87 -1.47 34.63
N ASP A 245 8.95 -2.24 34.02
CA ASP A 245 8.37 -1.97 32.70
C ASP A 245 7.06 -1.17 32.79
N ASN A 246 6.61 -0.76 33.99
CA ASN A 246 5.39 0.01 34.19
C ASN A 246 5.27 1.21 33.22
N GLY A 247 4.23 1.21 32.38
CA GLY A 247 3.96 2.28 31.41
C GLY A 247 5.01 2.41 30.29
N LYS A 248 5.91 1.43 30.14
CA LYS A 248 7.05 1.46 29.21
C LYS A 248 6.98 0.32 28.21
N TYR A 249 7.77 0.43 27.16
CA TYR A 249 8.02 -0.69 26.25
C TYR A 249 8.90 -1.74 26.90
N LYS A 250 8.37 -2.96 26.99
CA LYS A 250 9.11 -4.15 27.43
C LYS A 250 9.69 -4.87 26.23
N LEU A 251 10.99 -5.16 26.25
CA LEU A 251 11.66 -5.96 25.22
C LEU A 251 11.65 -7.45 25.58
N TYR A 252 11.05 -8.26 24.70
CA TYR A 252 10.98 -9.71 24.81
C TYR A 252 12.08 -10.35 23.97
N LYS A 253 13.25 -10.55 24.58
CA LYS A 253 14.44 -11.13 23.91
C LYS A 253 14.40 -12.65 23.77
N LYS A 254 13.77 -13.33 24.72
CA LYS A 254 13.76 -14.81 24.81
C LYS A 254 12.40 -15.43 24.50
N TYR A 255 11.33 -14.64 24.46
CA TYR A 255 9.99 -15.14 24.16
C TYR A 255 9.86 -15.29 22.64
N GLN A 256 9.56 -16.51 22.20
CA GLN A 256 9.50 -16.88 20.78
C GLN A 256 8.10 -17.29 20.32
N LYS A 257 7.13 -17.40 21.24
CA LYS A 257 5.75 -17.72 20.90
C LYS A 257 5.04 -16.48 20.33
N GLU A 258 3.78 -16.68 19.95
CA GLU A 258 2.90 -15.61 19.49
C GLU A 258 2.72 -14.53 20.56
N LEU A 259 2.81 -13.26 20.14
CA LEU A 259 2.57 -12.08 20.97
C LEU A 259 1.36 -11.33 20.42
N SER A 260 0.46 -10.91 21.31
CA SER A 260 -0.68 -10.07 20.97
C SER A 260 -0.77 -8.84 21.88
N GLY A 261 -1.36 -7.77 21.35
CA GLY A 261 -1.63 -6.53 22.08
C GLY A 261 -1.82 -5.34 21.16
N ASP A 262 -2.18 -4.22 21.78
CA ASP A 262 -2.52 -2.99 21.05
C ASP A 262 -1.29 -2.27 20.55
N ASP A 263 -0.19 -2.30 21.32
CA ASP A 263 1.07 -1.65 21.00
C ASP A 263 2.23 -2.65 21.15
N ILE A 264 2.47 -3.36 20.04
CA ILE A 264 3.50 -4.40 19.91
C ILE A 264 4.31 -4.19 18.64
N GLY A 265 5.44 -4.89 18.55
CA GLY A 265 6.19 -5.00 17.29
C GLY A 265 7.38 -5.93 17.37
N VAL A 266 8.15 -5.97 16.28
CA VAL A 266 9.30 -6.85 16.08
C VAL A 266 10.56 -6.04 15.85
N TRP A 267 11.62 -6.35 16.59
CA TRP A 267 12.96 -5.81 16.35
C TRP A 267 13.90 -6.91 15.86
N MET A 268 14.79 -6.55 14.94
CA MET A 268 15.82 -7.41 14.36
C MET A 268 17.14 -6.66 14.39
N ASN A 269 18.15 -7.24 15.02
CA ASN A 269 19.47 -6.64 15.21
C ASN A 269 20.47 -7.19 14.21
N PHE A 270 21.32 -6.32 13.72
CA PHE A 270 22.42 -6.62 12.82
C PHE A 270 23.67 -5.86 13.28
N ASP A 271 24.81 -6.28 12.74
CA ASP A 271 26.01 -5.49 12.67
C ASP A 271 26.31 -5.37 11.17
N THR A 272 26.13 -4.16 10.62
CA THR A 272 26.26 -3.91 9.18
C THR A 272 27.63 -3.35 8.85
N GLU A 273 28.13 -3.68 7.67
CA GLU A 273 29.27 -2.99 7.07
C GLU A 273 28.83 -1.76 6.28
N ALA A 274 29.78 -0.88 5.95
CA ALA A 274 29.48 0.34 5.21
C ALA A 274 28.90 0.01 3.81
N ASN A 275 27.75 0.60 3.50
CA ASN A 275 26.96 0.37 2.29
C ASN A 275 26.35 -1.04 2.19
N GLU A 276 26.28 -1.78 3.29
CA GLU A 276 25.60 -3.07 3.30
C GLU A 276 24.09 -2.87 3.12
N GLN A 277 23.49 -3.69 2.25
CA GLN A 277 22.08 -3.64 1.94
C GLN A 277 21.33 -4.76 2.67
N VAL A 278 20.25 -4.40 3.36
CA VAL A 278 19.27 -5.34 3.90
C VAL A 278 17.94 -5.11 3.20
N GLU A 279 17.49 -6.12 2.47
CA GLU A 279 16.17 -6.15 1.86
C GLU A 279 15.14 -6.80 2.78
N VAL A 280 13.94 -6.23 2.82
CA VAL A 280 12.78 -6.70 3.57
C VAL A 280 11.60 -6.83 2.62
N GLN A 281 11.04 -8.03 2.52
CA GLN A 281 9.87 -8.31 1.70
C GLN A 281 8.63 -8.38 2.60
N MET A 282 7.52 -7.80 2.16
CA MET A 282 6.24 -7.83 2.89
C MET A 282 5.12 -8.28 1.96
N GLY A 283 4.39 -9.33 2.31
CA GLY A 283 3.15 -9.74 1.65
C GLY A 283 1.96 -9.49 2.55
N VAL A 284 0.83 -9.07 1.99
CA VAL A 284 -0.41 -8.86 2.76
C VAL A 284 -1.59 -9.61 2.16
N SER A 285 -2.63 -9.82 2.96
CA SER A 285 -3.92 -10.39 2.55
C SER A 285 -5.02 -9.92 3.50
N PHE A 286 -6.25 -9.83 3.00
CA PHE A 286 -7.46 -9.62 3.80
C PHE A 286 -8.22 -10.93 4.09
N VAL A 287 -7.61 -12.08 3.73
CA VAL A 287 -8.18 -13.42 3.95
C VAL A 287 -7.40 -14.17 5.03
N SER A 288 -6.08 -14.33 4.87
CA SER A 288 -5.28 -15.10 5.82
C SER A 288 -3.77 -14.86 5.71
N ILE A 289 -3.03 -15.30 6.73
CA ILE A 289 -1.56 -15.35 6.70
C ILE A 289 -1.04 -16.28 5.58
N ALA A 290 -1.72 -17.40 5.34
CA ALA A 290 -1.33 -18.34 4.28
C ALA A 290 -1.44 -17.69 2.89
N ASN A 291 -2.50 -16.90 2.67
CA ASN A 291 -2.69 -16.15 1.45
C ASN A 291 -1.66 -15.02 1.30
N ALA A 292 -1.36 -14.28 2.38
CA ALA A 292 -0.30 -13.28 2.36
C ALA A 292 1.06 -13.88 1.96
N ARG A 293 1.36 -15.09 2.45
CA ARG A 293 2.56 -15.87 2.08
C ARG A 293 2.54 -16.30 0.62
N GLU A 294 1.39 -16.76 0.13
CA GLU A 294 1.20 -17.19 -1.25
C GLU A 294 1.38 -16.02 -2.23
N ASN A 295 0.82 -14.84 -1.89
CA ASN A 295 1.04 -13.59 -2.62
C ASN A 295 2.54 -13.27 -2.71
N LEU A 296 3.24 -13.31 -1.57
CA LEU A 296 4.69 -13.04 -1.50
C LEU A 296 5.50 -13.99 -2.38
N ASN A 297 5.19 -15.28 -2.30
CA ASN A 297 5.84 -16.31 -3.11
C ASN A 297 5.58 -16.07 -4.60
N ALA A 298 4.32 -15.89 -5.01
CA ALA A 298 3.97 -15.77 -6.42
C ALA A 298 4.52 -14.51 -7.08
N GLU A 299 4.47 -13.36 -6.38
CA GLU A 299 4.78 -12.07 -6.99
C GLU A 299 6.30 -11.75 -6.99
N GLN A 300 7.06 -12.27 -6.01
CA GLN A 300 8.50 -11.97 -5.84
C GLN A 300 9.45 -13.15 -6.06
N HIS A 301 8.98 -14.35 -6.42
CA HIS A 301 9.87 -15.50 -6.63
C HIS A 301 10.98 -15.20 -7.65
N GLY A 302 12.24 -15.31 -7.22
CA GLY A 302 13.42 -15.13 -8.07
C GLY A 302 13.66 -13.70 -8.55
N LYS A 303 12.95 -12.70 -8.01
CA LYS A 303 13.10 -11.28 -8.36
C LYS A 303 13.81 -10.51 -7.26
N ASN A 304 14.72 -9.62 -7.64
CA ASN A 304 15.32 -8.65 -6.71
C ASN A 304 14.53 -7.32 -6.69
N PHE A 305 15.00 -6.36 -5.89
CA PHE A 305 14.40 -5.03 -5.81
C PHE A 305 14.26 -4.33 -7.17
N ASP A 306 15.33 -4.33 -7.98
CA ASP A 306 15.36 -3.61 -9.25
C ASP A 306 14.43 -4.27 -10.29
N ASP A 307 14.31 -5.60 -10.28
CA ASP A 307 13.35 -6.33 -11.12
C ASP A 307 11.90 -5.93 -10.81
N ILE A 308 11.56 -5.83 -9.51
CA ILE A 308 10.22 -5.45 -9.06
C ILE A 308 9.94 -3.99 -9.43
N TYR A 309 10.89 -3.08 -9.18
CA TYR A 309 10.76 -1.67 -9.55
C TYR A 309 10.57 -1.51 -11.07
N ASN A 310 11.40 -2.15 -11.88
CA ASN A 310 11.30 -2.07 -13.33
C ASN A 310 9.95 -2.62 -13.83
N ALA A 311 9.44 -3.69 -13.22
CA ALA A 311 8.12 -4.22 -13.54
C ALA A 311 6.98 -3.28 -13.15
N ALA A 312 7.08 -2.58 -12.01
CA ALA A 312 6.10 -1.59 -11.58
C ALA A 312 6.12 -0.36 -12.50
N ARG A 313 7.30 0.17 -12.82
CA ARG A 313 7.47 1.29 -13.75
C ARG A 313 6.90 0.94 -15.13
N LYS A 314 7.14 -0.29 -15.61
CA LYS A 314 6.61 -0.75 -16.89
C LYS A 314 5.08 -0.78 -16.88
N GLN A 315 4.45 -1.34 -15.84
CA GLN A 315 2.98 -1.36 -15.71
C GLN A 315 2.39 0.06 -15.74
N TRP A 316 2.99 0.99 -14.99
CA TRP A 316 2.58 2.39 -15.04
C TRP A 316 2.71 2.99 -16.43
N ASN A 317 3.83 2.76 -17.10
CA ASN A 317 4.02 3.30 -18.44
C ASN A 317 3.01 2.72 -19.43
N ASP A 318 2.75 1.41 -19.37
CA ASP A 318 1.77 0.74 -20.24
C ASP A 318 0.36 1.34 -20.04
N ASP A 319 -0.05 1.60 -18.81
CA ASP A 319 -1.36 2.20 -18.49
C ASP A 319 -1.44 3.67 -18.90
N LEU A 320 -0.45 4.47 -18.50
CA LEU A 320 -0.43 5.90 -18.82
C LEU A 320 -0.32 6.15 -20.34
N SER A 321 0.33 5.24 -21.08
CA SER A 321 0.46 5.30 -22.53
C SER A 321 -0.85 5.03 -23.28
N ARG A 322 -1.94 4.64 -22.59
CA ARG A 322 -3.26 4.56 -23.24
C ARG A 322 -3.79 5.92 -23.68
N ILE A 323 -3.25 7.01 -23.13
CA ILE A 323 -3.53 8.37 -23.57
C ILE A 323 -2.21 9.06 -23.89
N LEU A 324 -1.96 9.32 -25.18
CA LEU A 324 -0.82 10.12 -25.62
C LEU A 324 -1.28 11.55 -25.90
N VAL A 325 -0.63 12.52 -25.25
CA VAL A 325 -0.92 13.95 -25.42
C VAL A 325 0.22 14.63 -26.17
N GLU A 326 -0.12 15.45 -27.17
CA GLU A 326 0.82 16.27 -27.92
C GLU A 326 0.66 17.75 -27.55
N GLY A 327 1.76 18.52 -27.62
CA GLY A 327 1.75 19.94 -27.28
C GLY A 327 1.83 20.22 -25.78
N GLY A 328 1.46 21.44 -25.40
CA GLY A 328 1.60 21.95 -24.02
C GLY A 328 3.05 22.13 -23.55
N THR A 329 3.20 22.77 -22.41
CA THR A 329 4.45 22.86 -21.65
C THR A 329 4.73 21.54 -20.93
N LYS A 330 5.98 21.31 -20.51
CA LYS A 330 6.33 20.15 -19.66
C LYS A 330 5.50 20.13 -18.37
N THR A 331 5.25 21.30 -17.78
CA THR A 331 4.40 21.47 -16.59
C THR A 331 2.98 20.97 -16.83
N GLU A 332 2.34 21.35 -17.94
CA GLU A 332 0.98 20.92 -18.26
C GLU A 332 0.91 19.40 -18.49
N ARG A 333 1.89 18.82 -19.18
CA ARG A 333 1.98 17.37 -19.36
C ARG A 333 2.22 16.64 -18.03
N THR A 334 3.03 17.20 -17.14
CA THR A 334 3.22 16.66 -15.78
C THR A 334 1.93 16.69 -14.98
N ILE A 335 1.18 17.79 -15.01
CA ILE A 335 -0.14 17.87 -14.36
C ILE A 335 -1.08 16.80 -14.94
N PHE A 336 -1.13 16.66 -16.26
CA PHE A 336 -1.98 15.69 -16.94
C PHE A 336 -1.66 14.24 -16.53
N TYR A 337 -0.41 13.80 -16.69
CA TYR A 337 -0.04 12.41 -16.37
C TYR A 337 -0.06 12.13 -14.88
N THR A 338 0.20 13.12 -14.03
CA THR A 338 0.04 12.97 -12.58
C THR A 338 -1.43 12.84 -12.18
N ALA A 339 -2.33 13.59 -12.80
CA ALA A 339 -3.76 13.41 -12.60
C ALA A 339 -4.22 12.02 -13.05
N LEU A 340 -3.79 11.56 -14.23
CA LEU A 340 -4.10 10.22 -14.73
C LEU A 340 -3.55 9.12 -13.80
N TYR A 341 -2.32 9.28 -13.30
CA TYR A 341 -1.74 8.41 -12.28
C TYR A 341 -2.65 8.29 -11.04
N HIS A 342 -3.11 9.41 -10.49
CA HIS A 342 -4.00 9.39 -9.32
C HIS A 342 -5.36 8.70 -9.59
N THR A 343 -5.91 8.79 -10.81
CA THR A 343 -7.15 8.08 -11.16
C THR A 343 -7.02 6.56 -11.20
N LEU A 344 -5.79 6.05 -11.28
CA LEU A 344 -5.49 4.63 -11.35
C LEU A 344 -4.96 4.06 -10.04
N ILE A 345 -4.91 4.85 -8.96
CA ILE A 345 -4.55 4.30 -7.63
C ILE A 345 -5.70 3.49 -7.06
N HIS A 346 -6.93 4.01 -7.10
CA HIS A 346 -8.15 3.35 -6.62
C HIS A 346 -9.15 3.19 -7.77
N PRO A 347 -10.08 2.20 -7.73
CA PRO A 347 -10.22 1.09 -6.75
C PRO A 347 -9.04 0.10 -6.76
N ASN A 348 -8.83 -0.66 -5.68
CA ASN A 348 -7.72 -1.62 -5.56
C ASN A 348 -8.19 -3.05 -5.80
N ILE A 349 -7.32 -3.90 -6.35
CA ILE A 349 -7.53 -5.35 -6.35
C ILE A 349 -7.63 -5.86 -4.90
N LEU A 350 -8.59 -6.72 -4.59
CA LEU A 350 -8.83 -7.22 -3.22
C LEU A 350 -8.46 -8.70 -3.10
N GLN A 351 -8.71 -9.51 -4.13
CA GLN A 351 -8.48 -10.94 -4.04
C GLN A 351 -7.00 -11.28 -4.02
N ASP A 352 -6.62 -12.32 -3.31
CA ASP A 352 -5.26 -12.89 -3.31
C ASP A 352 -4.94 -13.56 -4.65
N VAL A 353 -3.68 -13.99 -4.85
CA VAL A 353 -3.23 -14.64 -6.09
C VAL A 353 -3.98 -15.95 -6.41
N ASN A 354 -4.50 -16.62 -5.38
CA ASN A 354 -5.35 -17.81 -5.53
C ASN A 354 -6.83 -17.47 -5.83
N GLY A 355 -7.18 -16.19 -5.94
CA GLY A 355 -8.51 -15.70 -6.23
C GLY A 355 -9.42 -15.54 -5.01
N GLN A 356 -8.97 -15.85 -3.79
CA GLN A 356 -9.78 -15.71 -2.58
C GLN A 356 -9.91 -14.26 -2.11
N TYR A 357 -11.08 -13.90 -1.58
CA TYR A 357 -11.38 -12.57 -1.04
C TYR A 357 -12.43 -12.65 0.08
N PRO A 358 -12.46 -11.68 1.03
CA PRO A 358 -13.53 -11.60 2.03
C PRO A 358 -14.85 -11.19 1.37
N ALA A 359 -15.92 -11.96 1.59
CA ALA A 359 -17.25 -11.61 1.11
C ALA A 359 -17.83 -10.43 1.89
N MET A 360 -18.61 -9.60 1.20
CA MET A 360 -19.17 -8.37 1.77
C MET A 360 -19.94 -8.62 3.08
N GLU A 361 -19.57 -7.89 4.14
CA GLU A 361 -20.31 -7.82 5.43
C GLU A 361 -20.56 -9.20 6.09
N SER A 362 -19.67 -10.16 5.85
CA SER A 362 -19.75 -11.51 6.42
C SER A 362 -18.37 -12.05 6.80
N ASN A 363 -18.33 -13.19 7.48
CA ASN A 363 -17.09 -13.91 7.75
C ASN A 363 -16.73 -14.91 6.63
N ASP A 364 -17.51 -14.94 5.56
CA ASP A 364 -17.30 -15.90 4.47
C ASP A 364 -16.14 -15.47 3.60
N ILE A 365 -15.34 -16.45 3.16
CA ILE A 365 -14.33 -16.27 2.14
C ILE A 365 -14.86 -16.84 0.84
N ARG A 366 -14.82 -16.04 -0.22
CA ARG A 366 -15.23 -16.44 -1.57
C ARG A 366 -14.03 -16.47 -2.50
N THR A 367 -14.22 -17.04 -3.68
CA THR A 367 -13.20 -17.12 -4.72
C THR A 367 -13.77 -16.54 -6.00
N ILE A 368 -13.00 -15.65 -6.65
CA ILE A 368 -13.41 -15.05 -7.92
C ILE A 368 -13.68 -16.14 -8.95
N LYS A 369 -14.70 -15.93 -9.78
CA LYS A 369 -15.01 -16.83 -10.91
C LYS A 369 -14.35 -16.38 -12.20
N GLU A 370 -14.29 -15.06 -12.42
CA GLU A 370 -13.76 -14.44 -13.62
C GLU A 370 -13.30 -13.01 -13.29
N GLY A 371 -12.22 -12.55 -13.94
CA GLY A 371 -11.71 -11.18 -13.78
C GLY A 371 -11.11 -10.92 -12.40
N ASN A 372 -11.16 -9.67 -11.96
CA ASN A 372 -10.66 -9.24 -10.66
C ASN A 372 -11.77 -8.79 -9.71
N ARG A 373 -11.55 -8.99 -8.40
CA ARG A 373 -12.37 -8.41 -7.33
C ARG A 373 -11.72 -7.10 -6.89
N TYR A 374 -12.50 -6.03 -6.79
CA TYR A 374 -12.01 -4.73 -6.36
C TYR A 374 -12.55 -4.31 -4.99
N THR A 375 -11.92 -3.29 -4.40
CA THR A 375 -12.32 -2.62 -3.16
C THR A 375 -11.92 -1.13 -3.19
N VAL A 376 -12.31 -0.35 -2.18
CA VAL A 376 -12.15 1.12 -2.12
C VAL A 376 -13.04 1.81 -3.14
N PHE A 377 -14.34 1.66 -2.96
CA PHE A 377 -15.35 2.27 -3.83
C PHE A 377 -15.87 3.57 -3.25
N SER A 378 -15.13 4.68 -3.41
CA SER A 378 -15.58 6.05 -3.04
C SER A 378 -16.61 6.58 -4.05
N LEU A 379 -17.78 5.95 -4.14
CA LEU A 379 -18.65 6.08 -5.30
C LEU A 379 -19.29 7.46 -5.41
N TRP A 380 -19.61 8.11 -4.28
CA TRP A 380 -20.18 9.47 -4.27
C TRP A 380 -19.34 10.50 -5.05
N ASP A 381 -18.02 10.31 -5.08
CA ASP A 381 -17.10 11.11 -5.89
C ASP A 381 -16.90 10.49 -7.27
N THR A 382 -16.53 9.22 -7.31
CA THR A 382 -15.98 8.56 -8.50
C THR A 382 -17.02 8.30 -9.59
N TYR A 383 -18.31 8.24 -9.27
CA TYR A 383 -19.38 8.13 -10.28
C TYR A 383 -19.38 9.32 -11.24
N ARG A 384 -18.89 10.48 -10.80
CA ARG A 384 -18.98 11.75 -11.53
C ARG A 384 -18.04 11.82 -12.73
N ASN A 385 -16.85 11.20 -12.63
CA ASN A 385 -15.80 11.31 -13.65
C ASN A 385 -14.91 10.05 -13.77
N VAL A 386 -14.48 9.45 -12.65
CA VAL A 386 -13.50 8.36 -12.69
C VAL A 386 -14.07 7.14 -13.42
N HIS A 387 -15.26 6.68 -13.05
CA HIS A 387 -15.87 5.54 -13.73
C HIS A 387 -16.18 5.83 -15.21
N GLN A 388 -16.53 7.06 -15.55
CA GLN A 388 -16.72 7.47 -16.95
C GLN A 388 -15.40 7.41 -17.73
N LEU A 389 -14.28 7.88 -17.15
CA LEU A 389 -12.95 7.73 -17.74
C LEU A 389 -12.58 6.26 -17.95
N LEU A 390 -12.85 5.41 -16.94
CA LEU A 390 -12.58 3.97 -17.02
C LEU A 390 -13.39 3.32 -18.15
N THR A 391 -14.64 3.71 -18.40
CA THR A 391 -15.41 3.18 -19.55
C THR A 391 -14.77 3.46 -20.91
N LEU A 392 -14.02 4.56 -21.03
CA LEU A 392 -13.41 5.00 -22.29
C LEU A 392 -12.03 4.38 -22.51
N VAL A 393 -11.22 4.31 -21.46
CA VAL A 393 -9.78 4.04 -21.57
C VAL A 393 -9.38 2.70 -20.96
N TYR A 394 -10.14 2.21 -19.96
CA TYR A 394 -9.86 0.98 -19.22
C TYR A 394 -11.11 0.10 -19.06
N PRO A 395 -11.83 -0.21 -20.16
CA PRO A 395 -13.14 -0.87 -20.10
C PRO A 395 -13.09 -2.25 -19.43
N GLU A 396 -11.96 -2.95 -19.52
CA GLU A 396 -11.76 -4.24 -18.86
C GLU A 396 -11.75 -4.14 -17.33
N ARG A 397 -11.16 -3.06 -16.78
CA ARG A 397 -11.17 -2.79 -15.33
C ARG A 397 -12.55 -2.35 -14.88
N GLN A 398 -13.18 -1.49 -15.66
CA GLN A 398 -14.54 -1.03 -15.39
C GLN A 398 -15.50 -2.21 -15.31
N ARG A 399 -15.44 -3.15 -16.27
CA ARG A 399 -16.27 -4.36 -16.26
C ARG A 399 -16.07 -5.20 -15.00
N ASP A 400 -14.83 -5.42 -14.60
CA ASP A 400 -14.51 -6.20 -13.39
C ASP A 400 -14.98 -5.47 -12.10
N MET A 401 -14.92 -4.13 -12.08
CA MET A 401 -15.50 -3.31 -11.00
C MET A 401 -17.03 -3.39 -10.97
N ILE A 402 -17.72 -3.39 -12.12
CA ILE A 402 -19.18 -3.61 -12.18
C ILE A 402 -19.54 -5.00 -11.65
N ARG A 403 -18.83 -6.04 -12.07
CA ARG A 403 -19.02 -7.41 -11.55
C ARG A 403 -18.83 -7.45 -10.05
N THR A 404 -17.81 -6.78 -9.54
CA THR A 404 -17.58 -6.64 -8.09
C THR A 404 -18.78 -6.02 -7.37
N MET A 405 -19.36 -4.93 -7.90
CA MET A 405 -20.54 -4.29 -7.29
C MET A 405 -21.77 -5.21 -7.29
N ILE A 406 -21.95 -5.99 -8.36
CA ILE A 406 -23.04 -6.98 -8.46
C ILE A 406 -22.82 -8.12 -7.46
N ASP A 407 -21.60 -8.65 -7.36
CA ASP A 407 -21.26 -9.68 -6.39
C ASP A 407 -21.47 -9.18 -4.94
N MET A 408 -21.15 -7.92 -4.63
CA MET A 408 -21.44 -7.31 -3.32
C MET A 408 -22.95 -7.27 -3.02
N TYR A 409 -23.77 -6.96 -4.03
CA TYR A 409 -25.23 -7.03 -3.91
C TYR A 409 -25.71 -8.46 -3.64
N ASP A 410 -25.16 -9.46 -4.35
CA ASP A 410 -25.51 -10.87 -4.14
C ASP A 410 -25.01 -11.40 -2.77
N GLU A 411 -23.95 -10.83 -2.22
CA GLU A 411 -23.35 -11.19 -0.93
C GLU A 411 -24.11 -10.60 0.27
N HIS A 412 -24.52 -9.33 0.19
CA HIS A 412 -25.05 -8.59 1.34
C HIS A 412 -26.47 -8.02 1.14
N GLY A 413 -27.00 -8.04 -0.09
CA GLY A 413 -28.32 -7.54 -0.44
C GLY A 413 -28.40 -6.05 -0.80
N TRP A 414 -27.26 -5.34 -0.79
CA TRP A 414 -27.19 -3.91 -1.11
C TRP A 414 -26.02 -3.62 -2.05
N MET A 415 -26.23 -2.63 -2.93
CA MET A 415 -25.13 -2.08 -3.74
C MET A 415 -24.18 -1.26 -2.85
N PRO A 416 -22.87 -1.26 -3.14
CA PRO A 416 -21.92 -0.49 -2.36
C PRO A 416 -22.17 1.02 -2.49
N LYS A 417 -21.95 1.76 -1.41
CA LYS A 417 -21.94 3.23 -1.40
C LYS A 417 -20.52 3.76 -1.21
N TRP A 418 -19.90 3.32 -0.12
CA TRP A 418 -18.52 3.59 0.21
C TRP A 418 -17.94 2.34 0.85
N GLU A 419 -17.59 1.39 0.00
CA GLU A 419 -17.06 0.09 0.42
C GLU A 419 -15.56 0.17 0.70
N LEU A 420 -15.15 -0.54 1.76
CA LEU A 420 -13.78 -0.66 2.19
C LEU A 420 -13.46 -2.06 2.74
N PHE A 421 -12.61 -2.79 2.03
CA PHE A 421 -12.08 -4.12 2.38
C PHE A 421 -13.13 -5.14 2.84
N GLY A 422 -14.27 -5.20 2.13
CA GLY A 422 -15.37 -6.10 2.43
C GLY A 422 -16.36 -5.57 3.47
N ARG A 423 -16.23 -4.30 3.89
CA ARG A 423 -17.16 -3.62 4.79
C ARG A 423 -17.84 -2.43 4.10
N GLU A 424 -19.12 -2.21 4.38
CA GLU A 424 -19.81 -0.98 4.02
C GLU A 424 -19.58 0.07 5.11
N THR A 425 -19.20 1.28 4.71
CA THR A 425 -18.97 2.39 5.64
C THR A 425 -20.17 3.32 5.74
N TYR A 426 -21.09 3.27 4.77
CA TYR A 426 -22.25 4.15 4.60
C TYR A 426 -21.86 5.63 4.44
N THR A 427 -20.62 5.90 4.05
CA THR A 427 -20.09 7.25 3.93
C THR A 427 -20.71 7.96 2.72
N MET A 428 -21.07 9.23 2.90
CA MET A 428 -21.76 10.10 1.94
C MET A 428 -23.21 9.66 1.63
N GLU A 429 -23.81 10.22 0.56
CA GLU A 429 -25.25 10.18 0.33
C GLU A 429 -25.65 9.47 -0.97
N GLY A 430 -26.92 9.06 -1.05
CA GLY A 430 -27.52 8.47 -2.25
C GLY A 430 -27.07 7.03 -2.52
N ASP A 431 -27.34 6.55 -3.74
CA ASP A 431 -27.02 5.19 -4.20
C ASP A 431 -26.12 5.25 -5.46
N PRO A 432 -24.86 5.67 -5.30
CA PRO A 432 -23.99 6.06 -6.40
C PRO A 432 -23.50 4.90 -7.29
N ALA A 433 -23.65 3.64 -6.87
CA ALA A 433 -23.40 2.49 -7.74
C ALA A 433 -24.35 2.46 -8.96
N ILE A 434 -25.60 2.91 -8.79
CA ILE A 434 -26.62 2.88 -9.86
C ILE A 434 -26.17 3.66 -11.11
N PRO A 435 -25.75 4.95 -11.03
CA PRO A 435 -25.28 5.67 -12.21
C PRO A 435 -24.02 5.05 -12.81
N VAL A 436 -23.11 4.47 -12.01
CA VAL A 436 -21.91 3.78 -12.53
C VAL A 436 -22.27 2.57 -13.39
N ILE A 437 -23.18 1.72 -12.89
CA ILE A 437 -23.66 0.53 -13.61
C ILE A 437 -24.44 0.96 -14.86
N THR A 438 -25.33 1.95 -14.74
CA THR A 438 -26.16 2.43 -15.84
C THR A 438 -25.33 3.02 -16.98
N ASP A 439 -24.33 3.85 -16.67
CA ASP A 439 -23.42 4.42 -17.68
C ASP A 439 -22.63 3.34 -18.42
N SER A 440 -22.11 2.37 -17.68
CA SER A 440 -21.35 1.25 -18.26
C SER A 440 -22.22 0.40 -19.18
N TRP A 441 -23.43 0.04 -18.73
CA TRP A 441 -24.38 -0.75 -19.50
C TRP A 441 -24.83 -0.04 -20.79
N LEU A 442 -25.17 1.25 -20.71
CA LEU A 442 -25.59 2.03 -21.88
C LEU A 442 -24.48 2.21 -22.92
N LYS A 443 -23.21 2.10 -22.50
CA LYS A 443 -22.04 2.10 -23.38
C LYS A 443 -21.68 0.70 -23.91
N GLY A 444 -22.42 -0.34 -23.53
CA GLY A 444 -22.25 -1.70 -24.02
C GLY A 444 -21.18 -2.53 -23.31
N LEU A 445 -20.82 -2.16 -22.08
CA LEU A 445 -19.91 -2.94 -21.22
C LEU A 445 -20.62 -4.02 -20.40
#